data_AF-A0A6D2F778-F1
#
_entry.id   AF-A0A6D2F778-F1
#
_cell.length_a   1.000
_cell.length_b   1.000
_cell.length_c   1.000
_cell.angle_alpha   90.00
_cell.angle_beta   90.00
_cell.angle_gamma   90.00
#
_symmetry.space_group_name_H-M   'P 1'
#
loop_
_entity.id
_entity.type
_entity.pdbx_description
1 polymer ?
#
loop_
_entity_poly.entity_id
_entity_poly.type
_entity_poly.pdbx_seq_one_letter_code
_entity_poly.pdbx_strand_id
1 'polypeptide(L)' 'ADLKKRKLINEANEHMNSRQWPGKAAIGRLKGEELAQYNLWLDYLDALELVDTSSAPDIEWPTPPAVQAR' A
#
# COMPACT_ATOMS: atom_id res chain seq x y z
N ALA A 1 -3.79 9.63 15.65
CA ALA A 1 -4.01 9.07 14.31
C ALA A 1 -2.70 8.74 13.58
N ASP A 2 -1.62 9.50 13.79
CA ASP A 2 -0.32 9.30 13.11
C ASP A 2 0.31 7.91 13.32
N LEU A 3 0.17 7.33 14.51
CA LEU A 3 0.63 5.95 14.76
C LEU A 3 -0.09 4.94 13.85
N LYS A 4 -1.39 5.11 13.63
CA LYS A 4 -2.17 4.24 12.74
C LYS A 4 -1.76 4.45 11.28
N LYS A 5 -1.60 5.70 10.82
CA LYS A 5 -1.11 6.01 9.47
C LYS A 5 0.24 5.34 9.20
N ARG A 6 1.21 5.53 10.10
CA ARG A 6 2.53 4.87 10.01
C ARG A 6 2.44 3.35 10.01
N LYS A 7 1.58 2.77 10.85
CA LYS A 7 1.37 1.31 10.88
C LYS A 7 0.85 0.80 9.53
N LEU A 8 -0.17 1.42 8.95
CA LEU A 8 -0.75 1.01 7.68
C LEU A 8 0.24 1.16 6.50
N ILE A 9 1.03 2.24 6.49
CA ILE A 9 2.11 2.46 5.52
C ILE A 9 3.17 1.35 5.64
N ASN A 10 3.57 1.00 6.87
CA ASN A 10 4.53 -0.08 7.10
C ASN A 10 4.00 -1.43 6.63
N GLU A 11 2.74 -1.77 6.95
CA GLU A 11 2.11 -3.01 6.51
C GLU A 11 2.04 -3.13 4.97
N ALA A 12 1.68 -2.04 4.28
CA ALA A 12 1.69 -2.00 2.81
C ALA A 12 3.09 -2.19 2.24
N ASN A 13 4.09 -1.50 2.80
CA ASN A 13 5.48 -1.65 2.39
C ASN A 13 6.01 -3.07 2.63
N GLU A 14 5.74 -3.67 3.78
CA GLU A 14 6.11 -5.07 4.09
C GLU A 14 5.45 -6.06 3.11
N HIS A 15 4.17 -5.85 2.78
CA HIS A 15 3.47 -6.67 1.80
C HIS A 15 4.13 -6.66 0.42
N MET A 16 4.51 -5.48 -0.09
CA MET A 16 5.15 -5.35 -1.40
C MET A 16 6.61 -5.80 -1.37
N ASN A 17 7.34 -5.51 -0.29
CA ASN A 17 8.75 -5.90 -0.13
C ASN A 17 8.92 -7.41 -0.02
N SER A 18 8.04 -8.11 0.72
CA SER A 18 8.04 -9.58 0.81
C SER A 18 7.86 -10.29 -0.54
N ARG A 19 7.29 -9.61 -1.54
CA ARG A 19 7.11 -10.11 -2.92
C ARG A 19 8.21 -9.64 -3.89
N GLN A 20 9.18 -8.89 -3.39
CA GLN A 20 10.27 -8.29 -4.16
C GLN A 20 9.79 -7.36 -5.29
N TRP A 21 8.56 -6.85 -5.21
CA TRP A 21 7.96 -6.06 -6.29
C TRP A 21 8.75 -4.80 -6.63
N PRO A 22 9.24 -3.98 -5.67
CA PRO A 22 10.05 -2.81 -5.99
C PRO A 22 11.30 -3.18 -6.81
N GLY A 23 12.00 -4.24 -6.42
CA GLY A 23 13.17 -4.74 -7.14
C GLY A 23 12.83 -5.27 -8.53
N LYS A 24 11.77 -6.07 -8.65
CA LYS A 24 11.28 -6.59 -9.94
C LYS A 24 10.86 -5.44 -10.88
N ALA A 25 10.20 -4.40 -10.36
CA ALA A 25 9.77 -3.23 -11.14
C ALA A 25 10.97 -2.45 -11.67
N ALA A 26 11.97 -2.19 -10.82
CA ALA A 26 13.18 -1.44 -11.19
C ALA A 26 13.97 -2.07 -12.35
N ILE A 27 13.90 -3.40 -12.51
CA ILE A 27 14.61 -4.14 -13.58
C ILE A 27 13.66 -4.68 -14.66
N GLY A 28 12.41 -4.21 -14.71
CA GLY A 28 11.44 -4.57 -15.76
C GLY A 28 10.96 -6.02 -15.74
N ARG A 29 11.09 -6.72 -14.60
CA ARG A 29 10.64 -8.11 -14.43
C ARG A 29 9.22 -8.24 -13.86
N LEU A 30 8.68 -7.17 -13.28
CA LEU A 30 7.30 -7.15 -12.76
C LEU A 30 6.30 -6.99 -13.91
N LYS A 31 5.36 -7.91 -14.04
CA LYS A 31 4.42 -7.96 -15.19
C LYS A 31 3.12 -8.68 -14.84
N GLY A 32 2.10 -8.50 -15.69
CA GLY A 32 0.82 -9.18 -15.57
C GLY A 32 0.09 -8.82 -14.29
N GLU A 33 -0.47 -9.83 -13.61
CA GLU A 33 -1.25 -9.63 -12.39
C GLU A 33 -0.43 -9.06 -11.23
N GLU A 34 0.84 -9.46 -11.07
CA GLU A 34 1.70 -8.91 -10.02
C GLU A 34 1.93 -7.39 -10.19
N LEU A 35 2.04 -6.92 -11.44
CA LEU A 35 2.16 -5.48 -11.73
C LEU A 35 0.87 -4.73 -11.41
N ALA A 36 -0.28 -5.30 -11.77
CA ALA A 36 -1.58 -4.70 -11.46
C ALA A 36 -1.79 -4.61 -9.94
N GLN A 37 -1.46 -5.67 -9.19
CA GLN A 37 -1.55 -5.66 -7.74
C GLN A 37 -0.56 -4.67 -7.11
N TYR A 38 0.69 -4.58 -7.61
CA TYR A 38 1.65 -3.61 -7.12
C TYR A 38 1.15 -2.17 -7.28
N ASN A 39 0.57 -1.83 -8.44
CA ASN A 39 -0.01 -0.51 -8.67
C ASN A 39 -1.14 -0.20 -7.69
N LEU A 40 -2.06 -1.14 -7.42
CA LEU A 40 -3.12 -0.95 -6.43
C LEU A 40 -2.57 -0.69 -5.02
N TRP A 41 -1.46 -1.34 -4.65
CA TRP A 41 -0.81 -1.10 -3.36
C TRP A 41 -0.08 0.25 -3.31
N LEU A 42 0.48 0.72 -4.43
CA LEU A 42 1.04 2.07 -4.54
C LEU A 42 -0.07 3.13 -4.44
N ASP A 43 -1.20 2.95 -5.11
CA ASP A 43 -2.37 3.83 -5.01
C ASP A 43 -2.87 3.92 -3.56
N TYR A 44 -2.87 2.78 -2.85
CA TYR A 44 -3.21 2.74 -1.43
C TYR A 44 -2.22 3.49 -0.54
N LEU A 45 -0.91 3.40 -0.81
CA LEU A 45 0.10 4.18 -0.10
C LEU A 45 -0.10 5.68 -0.32
N ASP A 46 -0.33 6.09 -1.56
CA ASP A 46 -0.59 7.50 -1.89
C ASP A 46 -1.85 8.00 -1.15
N ALA A 47 -2.92 7.21 -1.15
CA ALA A 47 -4.12 7.53 -0.39
C ALA A 47 -3.86 7.66 1.12
N LEU A 48 -3.06 6.77 1.71
CA LEU A 48 -2.66 6.87 3.11
C LEU A 48 -1.86 8.14 3.40
N GLU A 49 -0.90 8.49 2.53
CA GLU A 49 -0.08 9.70 2.68
C GLU A 49 -0.90 10.99 2.59
N LEU A 50 -2.01 10.97 1.87
CA LEU A 50 -2.95 12.08 1.77
C LEU A 50 -3.93 12.18 2.96
N VAL A 51 -4.03 11.16 3.82
CA VAL A 51 -4.89 11.23 5.01
C VAL A 51 -4.42 12.34 5.95
N ASP A 52 -5.28 13.33 6.18
CA ASP A 52 -5.11 14.34 7.21
C ASP A 52 -5.47 13.75 8.59
N THR A 53 -4.45 13.62 9.44
CA THR A 53 -4.56 13.03 10.77
C THR A 53 -5.00 14.03 11.84
N SER A 54 -5.08 15.33 11.50
CA SER A 54 -5.50 16.39 12.43
C SER A 54 -7.00 16.36 12.72
N SER A 55 -7.80 15.77 11.83
CA SER A 55 -9.25 15.61 11.93
C SER A 55 -9.70 14.45 12.85
N ALA A 56 -8.79 13.91 13.68
CA ALA A 56 -9.10 12.84 14.61
C ALA A 56 -10.19 13.23 15.63
N PRO A 57 -11.06 12.29 16.06
CA PRO A 57 -11.00 10.84 15.83
C PRO A 57 -11.70 10.36 14.55
N ASP A 58 -12.46 11.21 13.86
CA ASP A 58 -13.31 10.85 12.72
C ASP A 58 -12.51 10.85 11.42
N ILE A 59 -11.75 9.78 11.21
CA ILE A 59 -10.90 9.61 10.02
C ILE A 59 -11.38 8.40 9.24
N GLU A 60 -11.78 8.63 8.00
CA GLU A 60 -11.98 7.59 7.01
C GLU A 60 -10.61 7.09 6.52
N TRP A 61 -10.27 5.86 6.90
CA TRP A 61 -9.04 5.23 6.44
C TRP A 61 -9.28 4.56 5.08
N PRO A 62 -8.36 4.70 4.11
CA PRO A 62 -8.48 3.96 2.86
C PRO A 62 -8.48 2.46 3.15
N THR A 63 -9.15 1.70 2.29
CA THR A 63 -9.22 0.24 2.40
C THR A 63 -8.04 -0.37 1.63
N PRO A 64 -7.24 -1.28 2.23
CA PRO A 64 -6.18 -1.94 1.51
C PRO A 64 -6.74 -2.77 0.34
N PRO A 65 -6.01 -2.90 -0.78
CA PRO A 65 -6.42 -3.78 -1.87
C PRO A 65 -6.67 -5.19 -1.35
N ALA A 66 -7.73 -5.84 -1.82
CA ALA A 66 -7.99 -7.22 -1.44
C ALA A 66 -6.80 -8.08 -1.87
N VAL A 67 -6.08 -8.64 -0.88
CA VAL A 67 -5.17 -9.74 -1.14
C VAL A 67 -6.05 -10.88 -1.62
N GLN A 68 -6.13 -11.12 -2.93
CA GLN A 68 -6.78 -12.31 -3.46
C GLN A 68 -5.92 -13.52 -3.08
N ALA A 69 -5.99 -13.92 -1.81
CA ALA A 69 -5.66 -15.25 -1.38
C ALA A 69 -6.85 -16.13 -1.79
N ARG A 70 -6.71 -16.80 -2.93
CA ARG A 70 -7.46 -18.04 -3.19
C ARG A 70 -6.70 -19.20 -2.56
#